data_AF-A0A960TU39-F1
#
_entry.id   AF-A0A960TU39-F1
#
_cell.length_a   1.000
_cell.length_b   1.000
_cell.length_c   1.000
_cell.angle_alpha   90.00
_cell.angle_beta   90.00
_cell.angle_gamma   90.00
#
_symmetry.space_group_name_H-M   'P 1'
#
loop_
_entity.id
_entity.type
_entity.pdbx_description
1 polymer ?
#
loop_
_entity_poly.entity_id
_entity_poly.type
_entity_poly.pdbx_seq_one_letter_code
_entity_poly.pdbx_strand_id
1 'polypeptide(L)'
;MTSSKDHRDKHNPLWEVNLADLMIRHSTAAHKRETIAWVKRRQSSAERLSIFMVWRNLMKKRWEKGPAESSGMLKGVADRLWSERDVLRERLFRTRIALPEVWGSYYQRSITTVGLGLNRRHMLTYAY
;
A
#
# COMPACT_ATOMS: atom_id res chain seq x y z
N MET A 1 22.35 -1.96 -14.26
CA MET A 1 22.17 -2.51 -12.90
C MET A 1 22.77 -1.52 -11.92
N THR A 2 22.05 -1.09 -10.88
CA THR A 2 22.60 -0.25 -9.80
C THR A 2 23.34 -1.14 -8.80
N SER A 3 24.55 -0.77 -8.39
CA SER A 3 25.35 -1.58 -7.46
C SER A 3 24.75 -1.55 -6.06
N SER A 4 24.84 -2.67 -5.32
CA SER A 4 24.37 -2.74 -3.93
C SER A 4 25.22 -1.94 -2.95
N LYS A 5 26.43 -1.54 -3.37
CA LYS A 5 27.38 -0.72 -2.59
C LYS A 5 27.18 0.78 -2.80
N ASP A 6 26.42 1.16 -3.83
CA ASP A 6 26.15 2.58 -4.09
C ASP A 6 25.29 3.15 -2.97
N HIS A 7 25.57 4.41 -2.63
CA HIS A 7 24.82 5.11 -1.59
C HIS A 7 23.34 5.16 -1.98
N ARG A 8 22.46 4.69 -1.07
CA ARG A 8 21.02 4.63 -1.30
C ARG A 8 20.40 5.98 -0.93
N ASP A 9 20.52 6.94 -1.82
CA ASP A 9 19.88 8.24 -1.72
C ASP A 9 19.02 8.53 -2.95
N LYS A 10 18.51 9.77 -3.03
CA LYS A 10 17.65 10.26 -4.11
C LYS A 10 18.27 10.20 -5.51
N HIS A 11 19.58 9.98 -5.63
CA HIS A 11 20.27 9.84 -6.92
C HIS A 11 20.17 8.41 -7.47
N ASN A 12 19.71 7.44 -6.66
CA ASN A 12 19.45 6.09 -7.11
C ASN A 12 18.15 6.04 -7.96
N PRO A 13 18.16 5.46 -9.17
CA PRO A 13 16.95 5.23 -9.97
C PRO A 13 15.84 4.46 -9.24
N LEU A 14 16.21 3.64 -8.25
CA LEU A 14 15.28 2.85 -7.42
C LEU A 14 14.89 3.56 -6.12
N TRP A 15 15.26 4.82 -5.92
CA TRP A 15 15.04 5.57 -4.67
C TRP A 15 13.59 5.48 -4.19
N GLU A 16 12.62 5.77 -5.06
CA GLU A 16 11.21 5.82 -4.67
C GLU A 16 10.67 4.48 -4.19
N VAL A 17 11.09 3.39 -4.84
CA VAL A 17 10.71 2.03 -4.47
C VAL A 17 11.40 1.61 -3.17
N ASN A 18 12.70 1.91 -3.04
CA ASN A 18 13.46 1.62 -1.82
C ASN A 18 12.91 2.39 -0.61
N LEU A 19 12.53 3.65 -0.80
CA LEU A 19 11.90 4.46 0.23
C LEU A 19 10.52 3.93 0.58
N ALA A 20 9.72 3.50 -0.40
CA ALA A 20 8.44 2.85 -0.16
C ALA A 20 8.59 1.57 0.69
N ASP A 21 9.53 0.70 0.31
CA ASP A 21 9.86 -0.55 1.01
C ASP A 21 10.38 -0.30 2.44
N LEU A 22 11.24 0.70 2.62
CA LEU A 22 11.69 1.12 3.95
C LEU A 22 10.51 1.57 4.82
N MET A 23 9.67 2.46 4.30
CA MET A 23 8.58 3.06 5.04
C MET A 23 7.47 2.05 5.36
N ILE A 24 7.12 1.15 4.43
CA ILE A 24 6.10 0.13 4.71
C ILE A 24 6.57 -0.83 5.81
N ARG A 25 7.83 -1.25 5.82
CA ARG A 25 8.38 -2.09 6.90
C ARG A 25 8.49 -1.36 8.24
N HIS A 26 8.67 -0.04 8.22
CA HIS A 26 8.72 0.76 9.44
C HIS A 26 7.32 0.99 10.03
N SER A 27 6.36 1.36 9.19
CA SER A 27 5.02 1.78 9.62
C SER A 27 3.99 0.65 9.68
N THR A 28 4.24 -0.48 9.03
CA THR A 28 3.27 -1.59 8.94
C THR A 28 3.88 -2.88 9.49
N ALA A 29 3.47 -3.27 10.70
CA ALA A 29 3.94 -4.50 11.35
C ALA A 29 3.73 -5.75 10.47
N ALA A 30 2.65 -5.76 9.68
CA ALA A 30 2.30 -6.85 8.77
C ALA A 30 3.33 -7.08 7.65
N HIS A 31 4.17 -6.09 7.31
CA HIS A 31 5.20 -6.18 6.28
C HIS A 31 6.61 -6.29 6.86
N LYS A 32 6.77 -6.14 8.17
CA LYS A 32 8.08 -6.13 8.83
C LYS A 32 8.61 -7.52 9.14
N ARG A 33 7.75 -8.40 9.68
CA ARG A 33 8.12 -9.74 10.16
C ARG A 33 6.94 -10.69 10.03
N GLU A 34 7.23 -11.96 9.76
CA GLU A 34 6.26 -13.06 9.82
C GLU A 34 5.86 -13.37 11.27
N THR A 35 5.08 -12.48 11.88
CA THR A 35 4.51 -12.63 13.24
C THR A 35 3.00 -12.85 13.19
N ILE A 36 2.30 -12.80 14.33
CA ILE A 36 0.82 -12.90 14.39
C ILE A 36 0.14 -11.84 13.50
N ALA A 37 0.75 -10.66 13.36
CA ALA A 37 0.22 -9.58 12.52
C ALA A 37 0.52 -9.73 11.02
N TRP A 38 1.24 -10.79 10.61
CA TRP A 38 1.69 -11.00 9.22
C TRP A 38 0.54 -11.26 8.24
N VAL A 39 0.64 -10.64 7.07
CA VAL A 39 -0.24 -10.91 5.94
C VAL A 39 0.15 -12.21 5.23
N LYS A 40 -0.51 -13.30 5.60
CA LYS A 40 -0.23 -14.64 5.04
C LYS A 40 -0.57 -14.80 3.56
N ARG A 41 -1.44 -13.96 3.01
CA ARG A 41 -1.93 -14.06 1.63
C ARG A 41 -1.48 -12.87 0.78
N ARG A 42 -1.16 -13.13 -0.49
CA ARG A 42 -0.64 -12.12 -1.42
C ARG A 42 -1.62 -10.95 -1.62
N GLN A 43 -2.90 -11.25 -1.76
CA GLN A 43 -3.95 -10.24 -1.92
C GLN A 43 -4.08 -9.33 -0.69
N SER A 44 -3.97 -9.89 0.51
CA SER A 44 -4.03 -9.11 1.75
C SER A 44 -2.80 -8.22 1.92
N SER A 45 -1.63 -8.69 1.48
CA SER A 45 -0.41 -7.87 1.44
C SER A 45 -0.56 -6.69 0.47
N ALA A 46 -1.13 -6.93 -0.71
CA ALA A 46 -1.42 -5.89 -1.68
C ALA A 46 -2.45 -4.88 -1.15
N GLU A 47 -3.52 -5.35 -0.51
CA GLU A 47 -4.55 -4.48 0.10
C GLU A 47 -3.94 -3.55 1.16
N ARG A 48 -3.12 -4.09 2.06
CA ARG A 48 -2.41 -3.31 3.08
C ARG A 48 -1.43 -2.31 2.47
N LEU A 49 -0.72 -2.68 1.41
CA LEU A 49 0.13 -1.76 0.64
C LEU A 49 -0.69 -0.61 0.03
N SER A 50 -1.86 -0.90 -0.56
CA SER A 50 -2.73 0.14 -1.13
C SER A 50 -3.19 1.16 -0.08
N ILE A 51 -3.59 0.70 1.11
CA ILE A 51 -3.96 1.57 2.24
C ILE A 51 -2.76 2.43 2.67
N PHE A 52 -1.59 1.81 2.79
CA PHE A 52 -0.36 2.53 3.11
C PHE A 52 -0.03 3.61 2.07
N MET A 53 -0.24 3.35 0.78
CA MET A 53 0.02 4.32 -0.28
C MET A 53 -0.92 5.53 -0.21
N VAL A 54 -2.20 5.32 0.10
CA VAL A 54 -3.16 6.42 0.34
C VAL A 54 -2.71 7.27 1.52
N TRP A 55 -2.38 6.65 2.65
CA TRP A 55 -1.91 7.36 3.84
C TRP A 55 -0.62 8.13 3.57
N ARG A 56 0.41 7.48 3.02
CA ARG A 56 1.73 8.07 2.74
C ARG A 56 1.62 9.27 1.81
N ASN A 57 0.82 9.14 0.75
CA ASN A 57 0.82 10.13 -0.32
C ASN A 57 -0.19 11.26 -0.11
N LEU A 58 -1.29 11.03 0.62
CA LEU A 58 -2.38 12.02 0.74
C LEU A 58 -2.52 12.58 2.16
N MET A 59 -2.28 11.78 3.19
CA MET A 59 -2.53 12.17 4.59
C MET A 59 -1.25 12.59 5.33
N LYS A 60 -0.16 11.87 5.07
CA LYS A 60 1.12 12.09 5.76
C LYS A 60 1.87 13.27 5.12
N LYS A 61 2.51 14.08 5.97
CA LYS A 61 3.54 15.02 5.52
C LYS A 61 4.69 14.27 4.85
N ARG A 62 5.25 14.86 3.79
CA ARG A 62 6.48 14.35 3.16
C ARG A 62 7.68 14.42 4.10
N TRP A 63 7.73 15.46 4.93
CA TRP A 63 8.78 15.70 5.92
C TRP A 63 8.16 16.00 7.29
N GLU A 64 8.56 15.26 8.33
CA GLU A 64 8.00 15.43 9.68
C GLU A 64 8.19 16.85 10.23
N LYS A 65 9.39 17.41 10.02
CA LYS A 65 9.74 18.78 10.43
C LYS A 65 9.42 19.84 9.35
N GLY A 66 8.76 19.44 8.26
CA GLY A 66 8.45 20.32 7.14
C GLY A 66 7.06 20.94 7.20
N PRO A 67 6.71 21.71 6.16
CA PRO A 67 5.36 22.24 6.00
C PRO A 67 4.32 21.11 5.89
N ALA A 68 3.05 21.46 6.07
CA ALA A 68 1.93 20.53 5.92
C ALA A 68 1.66 20.19 4.44
N GLU A 69 2.62 19.50 3.82
CA GLU A 69 2.63 19.15 2.40
C GLU A 69 2.86 17.65 2.23
N SER A 70 2.02 16.99 1.44
CA SER A 70 2.18 15.58 1.06
C SER A 70 2.73 15.42 -0.36
N SER A 71 3.22 14.23 -0.69
CA SER A 71 3.66 13.93 -2.07
C SER A 71 2.52 14.07 -3.09
N GLY A 72 1.28 13.77 -2.70
CA GLY A 72 0.10 13.97 -3.53
C GLY A 72 -0.17 15.44 -3.83
N MET A 73 0.12 16.33 -2.88
CA MET A 73 0.01 17.78 -3.10
C MET A 73 1.02 18.28 -4.13
N LEU A 74 2.28 17.87 -4.01
CA LEU A 74 3.31 18.21 -5.00
C LEU A 74 2.98 17.69 -6.41
N LYS A 75 2.24 16.57 -6.50
CA LYS A 75 1.81 15.99 -7.77
C LYS A 75 0.52 16.62 -8.31
N GLY A 76 -0.14 17.51 -7.55
CA GLY A 76 -1.42 18.13 -7.91
C GLY A 76 -2.63 17.19 -7.78
N VAL A 77 -2.50 16.10 -7.01
CA VAL A 77 -3.58 15.12 -6.76
C VAL A 77 -4.47 15.56 -5.58
N ALA A 78 -3.96 16.42 -4.70
CA ALA A 78 -4.68 16.94 -3.56
C ALA A 78 -4.23 18.38 -3.27
N ASP A 79 -5.14 19.24 -2.81
CA ASP A 79 -4.80 20.65 -2.50
C ASP A 79 -4.41 20.86 -1.02
N ARG A 80 -4.62 19.84 -0.18
CA ARG A 80 -4.27 19.82 1.24
C ARG A 80 -4.03 18.39 1.71
N LEU A 81 -3.50 18.24 2.92
CA LEU A 81 -3.47 16.95 3.60
C LEU A 81 -4.89 16.42 3.79
N TRP A 82 -5.08 15.15 3.45
CA TRP A 82 -6.34 14.44 3.65
C TRP A 82 -6.47 13.96 5.10
N SER A 83 -7.70 14.01 5.59
CA SER A 83 -8.15 13.35 6.82
C SER A 83 -8.79 11.99 6.49
N GLU A 84 -9.08 11.19 7.51
CA GLU A 84 -9.83 9.94 7.38
C GLU A 84 -11.20 10.19 6.72
N ARG A 85 -11.85 11.33 7.05
CA ARG A 85 -13.13 11.71 6.46
C ARG A 85 -13.03 11.96 4.97
N ASP A 86 -11.92 12.55 4.50
CA ASP A 86 -11.70 12.79 3.09
C ASP A 86 -11.54 11.48 2.32
N VAL A 87 -10.76 10.54 2.87
CA VAL A 87 -10.60 9.20 2.29
C VAL A 87 -11.94 8.48 2.18
N LEU A 88 -12.75 8.52 3.24
CA LEU A 88 -14.06 7.84 3.25
C LEU A 88 -15.07 8.51 2.32
N ARG A 89 -14.99 9.83 2.14
CA ARG A 89 -15.84 10.59 1.22
C ARG A 89 -15.54 10.25 -0.24
N GLU A 90 -14.27 10.15 -0.61
CA GLU A 90 -13.84 9.80 -1.96
C GLU A 90 -13.83 8.28 -2.22
N ARG A 91 -14.26 7.48 -1.25
CA ARG A 91 -14.25 6.02 -1.35
C ARG A 91 -15.16 5.54 -2.47
N LEU A 92 -14.57 4.75 -3.36
CA LEU A 92 -15.27 4.06 -4.43
C LEU A 92 -15.85 2.73 -3.94
N PHE A 93 -17.09 2.45 -4.34
CA PHE A 93 -17.79 1.20 -4.02
C PHE A 93 -17.71 0.25 -5.20
N ARG A 94 -17.26 -1.00 -4.95
CA ARG A 94 -17.12 -2.02 -6.00
C ARG A 94 -18.44 -2.33 -6.72
N THR A 95 -19.57 -2.16 -6.05
CA THR A 95 -20.91 -2.33 -6.64
C THR A 95 -21.28 -1.25 -7.65
N ARG A 96 -20.57 -0.12 -7.65
CA ARG A 96 -20.84 1.03 -8.52
C ARG A 96 -19.79 1.23 -9.60
N ILE A 97 -18.62 0.58 -9.48
CA ILE A 97 -17.48 0.78 -10.37
C ILE A 97 -16.87 -0.55 -10.79
N ALA A 98 -16.73 -0.73 -12.11
CA ALA A 98 -15.98 -1.82 -12.70
C ALA A 98 -14.48 -1.66 -12.40
N LEU A 99 -13.87 -2.67 -11.79
CA LEU A 99 -12.41 -2.75 -11.67
C LEU A 99 -11.84 -3.53 -12.85
N PRO A 100 -10.62 -3.20 -13.31
CA PRO A 100 -9.87 -4.08 -14.19
C PRO A 100 -9.79 -5.49 -13.61
N GLU A 101 -9.82 -6.51 -14.46
CA GLU A 101 -9.95 -7.93 -14.07
C GLU A 101 -8.97 -8.36 -12.96
N VAL A 102 -7.71 -7.96 -13.10
CA VAL A 102 -6.66 -8.26 -12.11
C VAL A 102 -7.03 -7.66 -10.75
N TRP A 103 -7.38 -6.37 -10.70
CA TRP A 103 -7.77 -5.70 -9.45
C TRP A 103 -9.07 -6.23 -8.88
N GLY A 104 -10.02 -6.63 -9.74
CA GLY A 104 -11.23 -7.33 -9.34
C GLY A 104 -10.93 -8.63 -8.61
N SER A 105 -9.98 -9.43 -9.13
CA SER A 105 -9.56 -10.70 -8.54
C SER A 105 -8.86 -10.51 -7.18
N TYR A 106 -8.01 -9.49 -7.07
CA TYR A 106 -7.39 -9.13 -5.79
C TYR A 106 -8.43 -8.68 -4.75
N TYR A 107 -9.36 -7.81 -5.16
CA TYR A 107 -10.43 -7.29 -4.30
C TYR A 107 -11.37 -8.41 -3.81
N GLN A 108 -11.77 -9.31 -4.71
CA GLN A 108 -12.61 -10.48 -4.38
C GLN A 108 -11.82 -11.59 -3.66
N ARG A 109 -10.52 -11.39 -3.44
CA ARG A 109 -9.60 -12.34 -2.79
C ARG A 109 -9.59 -13.71 -3.47
N SER A 110 -9.83 -13.75 -4.79
CA SER A 110 -9.85 -14.98 -5.59
C SER A 110 -8.45 -15.49 -5.96
N ILE A 111 -7.42 -14.67 -5.74
CA ILE A 111 -6.03 -15.00 -6.05
C ILE A 111 -5.51 -16.14 -5.17
N THR A 112 -4.89 -17.11 -5.84
CA THR A 112 -4.14 -18.21 -5.23
C THR A 112 -2.79 -17.70 -4.72
N THR A 113 -2.54 -17.83 -3.42
CA THR A 113 -1.19 -17.60 -2.87
C THR A 113 -0.37 -18.89 -3.01
N VAL A 114 0.48 -18.93 -4.05
CA VAL A 114 1.28 -20.13 -4.41
C VAL A 114 2.18 -20.60 -3.27
N GLY A 115 2.72 -19.68 -2.48
CA GLY A 115 3.60 -20.00 -1.34
C GLY A 115 2.92 -20.71 -0.17
N LEU A 116 1.59 -20.90 -0.18
CA LEU A 116 0.87 -21.62 0.88
C LEU A 116 0.63 -23.08 0.47
N GLY A 117 0.91 -24.03 1.38
CA GLY A 117 0.63 -25.45 1.14
C GLY A 117 -0.87 -25.79 1.14
N LEU A 118 -1.65 -25.13 2.01
CA LEU A 118 -3.09 -25.33 2.21
C LEU A 118 -3.83 -23.98 2.23
N ASN A 119 -5.15 -23.99 1.97
CA ASN A 119 -5.99 -22.79 2.01
C ASN A 119 -5.45 -21.60 1.19
N ARG A 120 -4.98 -21.92 -0.02
CA ARG A 120 -4.30 -21.00 -0.95
C ARG A 120 -5.18 -19.85 -1.42
N ARG A 121 -6.49 -20.04 -1.43
CA ARG A 121 -7.51 -19.04 -1.73
C ARG A 121 -8.29 -18.70 -0.46
N HIS A 122 -8.80 -17.48 -0.38
CA HIS A 122 -9.71 -17.10 0.67
C HIS A 122 -11.11 -17.69 0.40
N MET A 123 -11.60 -18.55 1.30
CA MET A 123 -12.88 -19.26 1.14
C MET A 123 -13.92 -18.89 2.22
N LEU A 124 -13.58 -17.99 3.15
CA LEU A 124 -14.50 -17.60 4.21
C LEU A 124 -15.46 -16.50 3.73
N THR A 125 -16.76 -16.79 3.75
CA THR A 125 -17.81 -15.90 3.25
C THR A 125 -17.96 -14.62 4.07
N TYR A 126 -17.76 -14.69 5.39
CA TYR A 126 -18.00 -13.57 6.32
C TYR A 126 -16.73 -12.86 6.78
N ALA A 127 -15.55 -13.37 6.43
CA ALA A 127 -14.27 -12.73 6.73
C ALA A 127 -13.84 -11.89 5.52
N TYR A 128 -14.48 -10.74 5.31
CA TYR A 128 -14.10 -9.79 4.25
C TYR A 128 -12.91 -8.92 4.63
#